data_AF-A0A973RF26-F1
#
_entry.id   AF-A0A973RF26-F1
#
_cell.length_a   1.000
_cell.length_b   1.000
_cell.length_c   1.000
_cell.angle_alpha   90.00
_cell.angle_beta   90.00
_cell.angle_gamma   90.00
#
_symmetry.space_group_name_H-M   'P 1'
#
loop_
_entity.id
_entity.type
_entity.pdbx_description
1 polymer ?
#
loop_
_entity_poly.entity_id
_entity_poly.type
_entity_poly.pdbx_seq_one_letter_code
_entity_poly.pdbx_strand_id
1 'polypeptide(L)'
;MTLWAEIRDLVVRNQVALADRLVTLTEEERAELGGQVPGLAKELRRAHTEQLRAEHPDDYEEMSSWEVGELLDGLANGLLLAGVGVIGGPAAAVTWMTGRDVNRRWAEELNVGQVCRVAASRPLEWRREVAVRLARRVRRPADRLAPLAVALLRE
;
A
#
# COMPACT_ATOMS: atom_id res chain seq x y z
N MET A 1 -0.07 -22.04 5.13
CA MET A 1 -0.51 -20.69 4.70
C MET A 1 0.46 -20.24 3.61
N THR A 2 -0.01 -19.74 2.47
CA THR A 2 0.87 -19.24 1.40
C THR A 2 1.44 -17.88 1.77
N LEU A 3 2.59 -17.50 1.21
CA LEU A 3 3.19 -16.18 1.41
C LEU A 3 2.21 -15.05 1.06
N TRP A 4 1.49 -15.19 -0.06
CA TRP A 4 0.45 -14.25 -0.44
C TRP A 4 -0.65 -14.09 0.62
N ALA A 5 -1.15 -15.20 1.16
CA ALA A 5 -2.21 -15.17 2.16
C ALA A 5 -1.75 -14.50 3.47
N GLU A 6 -0.48 -14.72 3.86
CA GLU A 6 0.15 -14.07 5.01
C GLU A 6 0.23 -12.55 4.80
N ILE A 7 0.80 -12.09 3.68
CA ILE A 7 0.95 -10.66 3.38
C ILE A 7 -0.42 -9.97 3.30
N ARG A 8 -1.41 -10.62 2.67
CA ARG A 8 -2.77 -10.12 2.62
C ARG A 8 -3.38 -9.94 4.01
N ASP A 9 -3.19 -10.91 4.91
CA ASP A 9 -3.69 -10.83 6.28
C ASP A 9 -3.00 -9.71 7.07
N LEU A 10 -1.68 -9.58 6.93
CA LEU A 10 -0.90 -8.53 7.58
C LEU A 10 -1.28 -7.12 7.12
N VAL A 11 -1.60 -6.94 5.82
CA VAL A 11 -2.12 -5.67 5.29
C VAL A 11 -3.42 -5.26 5.98
N VAL A 12 -4.28 -6.21 6.31
CA VAL A 12 -5.58 -5.95 6.95
C VAL A 12 -5.45 -5.75 8.45
N ARG A 13 -4.58 -6.49 9.12
CA ARG A 13 -4.59 -6.61 10.59
C ARG A 13 -3.52 -5.82 11.30
N ASN A 14 -2.30 -5.73 10.76
CA ASN A 14 -1.16 -5.23 11.54
C ASN A 14 -0.01 -4.70 10.67
N GLN A 15 0.08 -3.37 10.57
CA GLN A 15 1.12 -2.69 9.79
C GLN A 15 2.54 -2.88 10.36
N VAL A 16 2.69 -3.03 11.68
CA VAL A 16 4.00 -3.25 12.31
C VAL A 16 4.54 -4.62 11.90
N ALA A 17 3.73 -5.66 12.08
CA ALA A 17 4.09 -7.02 11.69
C ALA A 17 4.27 -7.14 10.16
N LEU A 18 3.48 -6.42 9.37
CA LEU A 18 3.69 -6.30 7.93
C LEU A 18 5.08 -5.74 7.62
N ALA A 19 5.46 -4.60 8.21
CA ALA A 19 6.75 -3.97 7.95
C ALA A 19 7.92 -4.89 8.33
N ASP A 20 7.84 -5.56 9.49
CA ASP A 20 8.84 -6.54 9.91
C ASP A 20 8.97 -7.69 8.90
N ARG A 21 7.83 -8.21 8.41
CA ARG A 21 7.82 -9.28 7.41
C ARG A 21 8.37 -8.84 6.05
N LEU A 22 8.06 -7.63 5.61
CA LEU A 22 8.52 -7.09 4.31
C LEU A 22 10.03 -6.87 4.27
N VAL A 23 10.65 -6.53 5.40
CA VAL A 23 12.11 -6.33 5.49
C VAL A 23 12.85 -7.65 5.33
N THR A 24 12.27 -8.79 5.73
CA THR A 24 12.90 -10.11 5.66
C THR A 24 12.67 -10.84 4.34
N LEU A 25 11.88 -10.28 3.41
CA LEU A 25 11.60 -10.92 2.14
C LEU A 25 12.86 -11.08 1.28
N THR A 26 13.04 -12.26 0.69
CA THR A 26 14.03 -12.50 -0.37
C THR A 26 13.62 -11.83 -1.69
N GLU A 27 14.54 -11.73 -2.66
CA GLU A 27 14.20 -11.18 -3.98
C GLU A 27 13.23 -12.08 -4.75
N GLU A 28 13.31 -13.40 -4.57
CA GLU A 28 12.36 -14.36 -5.14
C GLU A 28 10.95 -14.15 -4.57
N GLU A 29 10.84 -14.03 -3.24
CA GLU A 29 9.57 -13.74 -2.55
C GLU A 29 8.99 -12.39 -3.00
N ARG A 30 9.84 -11.36 -3.16
CA ARG A 30 9.42 -10.04 -3.67
C ARG A 30 8.93 -10.14 -5.11
N ALA A 31 9.58 -10.94 -5.95
CA ALA A 31 9.18 -11.12 -7.34
C ALA A 31 7.81 -11.83 -7.46
N GLU A 32 7.57 -12.87 -6.64
CA GLU A 32 6.27 -13.55 -6.55
C GLU A 32 5.17 -12.55 -6.16
N LEU A 33 5.38 -11.82 -5.06
CA LEU A 33 4.41 -10.87 -4.53
C LEU A 33 4.21 -9.66 -5.45
N GLY A 34 5.25 -9.25 -6.18
CA GLY A 34 5.21 -8.11 -7.11
C GLY A 34 4.19 -8.30 -8.24
N GLY A 35 3.88 -9.54 -8.63
CA GLY A 35 2.81 -9.85 -9.58
C GLY A 35 1.40 -9.74 -8.99
N GLN A 36 1.25 -9.82 -7.67
CA GLN A 36 -0.04 -9.94 -6.99
C GLN A 36 -0.48 -8.63 -6.32
N VAL A 37 0.44 -7.89 -5.69
CA VAL A 37 0.12 -6.67 -4.93
C VAL A 37 -0.63 -5.60 -5.73
N PRO A 38 -0.32 -5.32 -7.01
CA PRO A 38 -1.08 -4.37 -7.81
C PRO A 38 -2.59 -4.69 -7.93
N GLY A 39 -2.99 -5.95 -7.73
CA GLY A 39 -4.39 -6.39 -7.71
C GLY A 39 -5.05 -6.37 -6.33
N LEU A 40 -4.27 -6.21 -5.25
CA LEU A 40 -4.73 -6.42 -3.87
C LEU A 40 -5.89 -5.52 -3.47
N ALA A 41 -5.80 -4.22 -3.74
CA ALA A 41 -6.86 -3.28 -3.38
C ALA A 41 -8.19 -3.60 -4.08
N LYS A 42 -8.12 -4.09 -5.33
CA LYS A 42 -9.30 -4.52 -6.09
C LYS A 42 -9.88 -5.81 -5.54
N GLU A 43 -9.03 -6.76 -5.14
CA GLU A 43 -9.44 -8.00 -4.47
C GLU A 43 -10.15 -7.70 -3.14
N LEU A 44 -9.57 -6.88 -2.28
CA LEU A 44 -10.14 -6.52 -0.97
C LEU A 44 -11.46 -5.78 -1.11
N ARG A 45 -11.54 -4.82 -2.06
CA ARG A 45 -12.81 -4.16 -2.41
C ARG A 45 -13.88 -5.16 -2.80
N ARG A 46 -13.55 -6.11 -3.68
CA ARG A 46 -14.49 -7.10 -4.18
C ARG A 46 -14.97 -8.01 -3.05
N ALA A 47 -14.04 -8.54 -2.26
CA ALA A 47 -14.35 -9.42 -1.14
C ALA A 47 -15.29 -8.73 -0.12
N HIS A 48 -15.00 -7.47 0.22
CA HIS A 48 -15.87 -6.71 1.12
C HIS A 48 -17.24 -6.41 0.52
N THR A 49 -17.30 -6.06 -0.76
CA THR A 49 -18.60 -5.85 -1.45
C THR A 49 -19.44 -7.13 -1.47
N GLU A 50 -18.81 -8.28 -1.70
CA GLU A 50 -19.48 -9.59 -1.67
C GLU A 50 -19.96 -9.94 -0.25
N GLN A 51 -19.18 -9.61 0.78
CA GLN A 51 -19.59 -9.76 2.18
C GLN A 51 -20.80 -8.88 2.52
N LEU A 52 -20.77 -7.60 2.16
CA LEU A 52 -21.90 -6.69 2.40
C LEU A 52 -23.17 -7.14 1.69
N ARG A 53 -23.05 -7.65 0.47
CA ARG A 53 -24.20 -8.23 -0.25
C ARG A 53 -24.78 -9.44 0.48
N ALA A 54 -23.94 -10.26 1.11
CA ALA A 54 -24.40 -11.44 1.85
C ALA A 54 -25.05 -11.07 3.19
N GLU A 55 -24.53 -10.05 3.87
CA GLU A 55 -25.03 -9.56 5.17
C GLU A 55 -26.28 -8.68 5.02
N HIS A 56 -26.35 -7.90 3.94
CA HIS A 56 -27.40 -6.89 3.69
C HIS A 56 -27.96 -6.98 2.26
N PRO A 57 -28.63 -8.09 1.87
CA PRO A 57 -29.04 -8.32 0.48
C PRO A 57 -29.97 -7.24 -0.10
N ASP A 58 -30.79 -6.60 0.74
CA ASP A 58 -31.78 -5.59 0.31
C ASP A 58 -31.21 -4.16 0.24
N ASP A 59 -30.13 -3.85 0.97
CA ASP A 59 -29.59 -2.49 1.15
C ASP A 59 -28.12 -2.33 0.69
N TYR A 60 -27.50 -3.40 0.16
CA TYR A 60 -26.06 -3.41 -0.12
C TYR A 60 -25.59 -2.34 -1.12
N GLU A 61 -26.42 -1.92 -2.07
CA GLU A 61 -26.01 -0.92 -3.08
C GLU A 61 -25.78 0.46 -2.46
N GLU A 62 -26.60 0.84 -1.48
CA GLU A 62 -26.48 2.10 -0.77
C GLU A 62 -25.30 2.07 0.22
N MET A 63 -25.17 0.99 1.00
CA MET A 63 -24.10 0.82 1.99
C MET A 63 -22.71 0.68 1.37
N SER A 64 -22.62 -0.04 0.23
CA SER A 64 -21.35 -0.39 -0.40
C SER A 64 -20.46 0.81 -0.72
N SER A 65 -21.02 1.93 -1.17
CA SER A 65 -20.19 3.03 -1.65
C SER A 65 -19.39 3.72 -0.52
N TRP A 66 -19.97 3.84 0.68
CA TRP A 66 -19.34 4.48 1.82
C TRP A 66 -18.42 3.51 2.56
N GLU A 67 -18.89 2.29 2.83
CA GLU A 67 -18.12 1.29 3.59
C GLU A 67 -16.89 0.81 2.84
N VAL A 68 -16.97 0.63 1.51
CA VAL A 68 -15.78 0.36 0.69
C VAL A 68 -14.79 1.53 0.74
N GLY A 69 -15.29 2.76 0.84
CA GLY A 69 -14.47 3.95 1.02
C GLY A 69 -13.70 3.89 2.33
N GLU A 70 -14.41 3.68 3.44
CA GLU A 70 -13.87 3.59 4.80
C GLU A 70 -12.87 2.44 4.94
N LEU A 71 -13.20 1.26 4.41
CA LEU A 71 -12.28 0.12 4.35
C LEU A 71 -10.96 0.51 3.70
N LEU A 72 -11.01 1.12 2.50
CA LEU A 72 -9.79 1.50 1.78
C LEU A 72 -9.03 2.63 2.47
N ASP A 73 -9.72 3.54 3.16
CA ASP A 73 -9.09 4.56 4.00
C ASP A 73 -8.29 3.91 5.15
N GLY A 74 -8.85 2.89 5.81
CA GLY A 74 -8.15 2.12 6.86
C GLY A 74 -6.99 1.26 6.34
N LEU A 75 -7.10 0.72 5.13
CA LEU A 75 -6.08 -0.15 4.54
C LEU A 75 -4.95 0.59 3.80
N ALA A 76 -5.11 1.88 3.54
CA ALA A 76 -4.21 2.67 2.70
C ALA A 76 -2.72 2.57 3.10
N ASN A 77 -2.43 2.63 4.41
CA ASN A 77 -1.05 2.51 4.92
C ASN A 77 -0.46 1.11 4.71
N GLY A 78 -1.24 0.05 4.96
CA GLY A 78 -0.83 -1.33 4.72
C GLY A 78 -0.58 -1.60 3.23
N LEU A 79 -1.48 -1.12 2.37
CA LEU A 79 -1.32 -1.22 0.91
C LEU A 79 -0.08 -0.48 0.40
N LEU A 80 0.21 0.71 0.96
CA LEU A 80 1.42 1.46 0.62
C LEU A 80 2.69 0.70 1.02
N LEU A 81 2.74 0.19 2.26
CA LEU A 81 3.87 -0.60 2.76
C LEU A 81 4.10 -1.84 1.89
N ALA A 82 3.05 -2.59 1.57
CA ALA A 82 3.14 -3.75 0.70
C ALA A 82 3.75 -3.39 -0.66
N GLY A 83 3.26 -2.32 -1.30
CA GLY A 83 3.80 -1.86 -2.58
C GLY A 83 5.29 -1.50 -2.54
N VAL A 84 5.71 -0.75 -1.52
CA VAL A 84 7.13 -0.38 -1.30
C VAL A 84 7.98 -1.62 -1.05
N GLY A 85 7.45 -2.58 -0.30
CA GLY A 85 8.14 -3.81 0.04
C GLY A 85 8.37 -4.73 -1.15
N VAL A 86 7.46 -4.80 -2.12
CA VAL A 86 7.50 -5.87 -3.13
C VAL A 86 7.64 -5.41 -4.58
N ILE A 87 7.20 -4.20 -4.94
CA ILE A 87 7.19 -3.77 -6.34
C ILE A 87 8.62 -3.43 -6.80
N GLY A 88 9.20 -4.29 -7.62
CA GLY A 88 10.60 -4.19 -8.05
C GLY A 88 10.90 -2.99 -8.96
N GLY A 89 9.93 -2.49 -9.73
CA GLY A 89 10.15 -1.33 -10.60
C GLY A 89 9.89 0.00 -9.89
N PRO A 90 10.84 0.95 -9.81
CA PRO A 90 10.63 2.25 -9.16
C PRO A 90 9.43 3.03 -9.70
N ALA A 91 9.25 3.03 -11.02
CA ALA A 91 8.12 3.70 -11.66
C ALA A 91 6.77 3.05 -11.32
N ALA A 92 6.73 1.71 -11.26
CA ALA A 92 5.55 0.96 -10.88
C ALA A 92 5.21 1.17 -9.40
N ALA A 93 6.23 1.18 -8.52
CA ALA A 93 6.05 1.45 -7.10
C ALA A 93 5.46 2.84 -6.86
N VAL A 94 5.98 3.89 -7.50
CA VAL A 94 5.42 5.24 -7.39
C VAL A 94 4.00 5.33 -7.98
N THR A 95 3.75 4.62 -9.09
CA THR A 95 2.40 4.57 -9.68
C THR A 95 1.39 3.93 -8.72
N TRP A 96 1.80 2.86 -8.02
CA TRP A 96 1.02 2.23 -6.97
C TRP A 96 0.79 3.18 -5.78
N MET A 97 1.88 3.73 -5.22
CA MET A 97 1.82 4.62 -4.05
C MET A 97 0.92 5.83 -4.28
N THR A 98 0.94 6.39 -5.49
CA THR A 98 0.13 7.55 -5.88
C THR A 98 -1.25 7.18 -6.42
N GLY A 99 -1.57 5.89 -6.50
CA GLY A 99 -2.84 5.38 -6.99
C GLY A 99 -3.99 5.73 -6.04
N ARG A 100 -5.19 5.90 -6.59
CA ARG A 100 -6.40 6.32 -5.85
C ARG A 100 -6.82 5.38 -4.70
N ASP A 101 -6.40 4.13 -4.77
CA ASP A 101 -6.74 3.11 -3.76
C ASP A 101 -5.71 3.07 -2.61
N VAL A 102 -4.58 3.77 -2.76
CA VAL A 102 -3.46 3.79 -1.82
C VAL A 102 -3.22 5.20 -1.27
N ASN A 103 -3.15 6.22 -2.14
CA ASN A 103 -3.07 7.63 -1.74
C ASN A 103 -4.47 8.20 -1.46
N ARG A 104 -5.07 7.67 -0.39
CA ARG A 104 -6.39 8.02 0.07
C ARG A 104 -6.37 9.34 0.86
N ARG A 105 -7.35 10.21 0.60
CA ARG A 105 -7.47 11.53 1.25
C ARG A 105 -7.82 11.42 2.74
N TRP A 106 -8.64 10.45 3.09
CA TRP A 106 -9.19 10.29 4.44
C TRP A 106 -8.49 9.18 5.23
N ALA A 107 -7.46 8.57 4.66
CA ALA A 107 -6.64 7.63 5.38
C ALA A 107 -5.84 8.31 6.50
N GLU A 108 -5.51 7.55 7.52
CA GLU A 108 -4.67 7.97 8.63
C GLU A 108 -3.31 8.52 8.16
N GLU A 109 -2.65 9.26 9.05
CA GLU A 109 -1.32 9.79 8.79
C GLU A 109 -0.34 8.64 8.47
N LEU A 110 0.54 8.90 7.52
CA LEU A 110 1.51 7.92 7.08
C LEU A 110 2.65 7.81 8.09
N ASN A 111 2.93 6.61 8.58
CA ASN A 111 4.14 6.36 9.37
C ASN A 111 5.37 6.33 8.46
N VAL A 112 5.95 7.52 8.20
CA VAL A 112 7.10 7.70 7.31
C VAL A 112 8.29 6.84 7.73
N GLY A 113 8.55 6.72 9.04
CA GLY A 113 9.66 5.93 9.57
C GLY A 113 9.55 4.45 9.23
N GLN A 114 8.34 3.87 9.30
CA GLN A 114 8.11 2.49 8.88
C GLN A 114 8.31 2.30 7.38
N VAL A 115 7.83 3.23 6.55
CA VAL A 115 8.01 3.15 5.10
C VAL A 115 9.48 3.27 4.72
N CYS A 116 10.22 4.22 5.31
CA CYS A 116 11.67 4.34 5.13
C CYS A 116 12.40 3.06 5.54
N ARG A 117 12.04 2.45 6.67
CA ARG A 117 12.62 1.17 7.11
C ARG A 117 12.41 0.06 6.08
N VAL A 118 11.22 -0.07 5.51
CA VAL A 118 10.94 -1.07 4.45
C VAL A 118 11.70 -0.71 3.17
N ALA A 119 11.72 0.57 2.78
CA ALA A 119 12.47 1.02 1.61
C ALA A 119 13.98 0.76 1.75
N ALA A 120 14.54 0.88 2.96
CA ALA A 120 15.96 0.64 3.23
C ALA A 120 16.40 -0.81 2.96
N SER A 121 15.47 -1.76 2.93
CA SER A 121 15.76 -3.15 2.51
C SER A 121 15.86 -3.31 0.99
N ARG A 122 15.64 -2.24 0.21
CA ARG A 122 15.69 -2.24 -1.26
C ARG A 122 17.06 -1.72 -1.76
N PRO A 123 17.46 -2.08 -2.99
CA PRO A 123 18.67 -1.53 -3.61
C PRO A 123 18.71 0.00 -3.61
N LEU A 124 19.91 0.58 -3.50
CA LEU A 124 20.07 2.04 -3.39
C LEU A 124 19.60 2.76 -4.66
N GLU A 125 19.86 2.24 -5.86
CA GLU A 125 19.35 2.85 -7.10
C GLU A 125 17.83 2.89 -7.13
N TRP A 126 17.18 1.83 -6.64
CA TRP A 126 15.72 1.76 -6.57
C TRP A 126 15.17 2.87 -5.67
N ARG A 127 15.74 3.01 -4.47
CA ARG A 127 15.31 4.03 -3.50
C ARG A 127 15.43 5.44 -4.05
N ARG A 128 16.57 5.76 -4.66
CA ARG A 128 16.83 7.08 -5.26
C ARG A 128 15.86 7.41 -6.37
N GLU A 129 15.58 6.44 -7.25
CA GLU A 129 14.64 6.65 -8.35
C GLU A 129 13.21 6.84 -7.83
N VAL A 130 12.79 6.04 -6.84
CA VAL A 130 11.49 6.23 -6.17
C VAL A 130 11.40 7.61 -5.52
N ALA A 131 12.43 8.05 -4.77
CA ALA A 131 12.45 9.34 -4.11
C ALA A 131 12.23 10.50 -5.10
N VAL A 132 13.00 10.53 -6.19
CA VAL A 132 12.89 11.57 -7.23
C VAL A 132 11.53 11.54 -7.92
N ARG A 133 11.05 10.35 -8.29
CA ARG A 133 9.74 10.20 -8.95
C ARG A 133 8.59 10.59 -8.04
N LEU A 134 8.65 10.22 -6.77
CA LEU A 134 7.63 10.54 -5.78
C LEU A 134 7.60 12.04 -5.51
N ALA A 135 8.76 12.68 -5.34
CA ALA A 135 8.86 14.13 -5.18
C ALA A 135 8.23 14.90 -6.36
N ARG A 136 8.45 14.43 -7.60
CA ARG A 136 7.82 15.00 -8.80
C ARG A 136 6.30 14.84 -8.86
N ARG A 137 5.71 13.95 -8.05
CA ARG A 137 4.26 13.72 -7.99
C ARG A 137 3.57 14.58 -6.95
N VAL A 138 4.31 15.15 -5.99
CA VAL A 138 3.77 16.07 -4.98
C VAL A 138 3.33 17.36 -5.67
N ARG A 139 2.02 17.64 -5.65
CA ARG A 139 1.45 18.84 -6.30
C ARG A 139 1.03 19.93 -5.31
N ARG A 140 0.85 19.58 -4.04
CA ARG A 140 0.31 20.48 -3.01
C ARG A 140 1.07 20.29 -1.70
N PRO A 141 1.19 21.33 -0.86
CA PRO A 141 1.81 21.20 0.46
C PRO A 141 1.13 20.17 1.36
N ALA A 142 -0.19 19.98 1.22
CA ALA A 142 -0.98 19.01 1.98
C ALA A 142 -1.04 17.62 1.33
N ASP A 143 -0.16 17.31 0.38
CA ASP A 143 -0.09 15.96 -0.20
C ASP A 143 0.41 14.98 0.86
N ARG A 144 -0.37 13.92 1.12
CA ARG A 144 -0.09 12.90 2.15
C ARG A 144 1.26 12.22 1.95
N LEU A 145 1.76 12.15 0.71
CA LEU A 145 3.05 11.53 0.40
C LEU A 145 4.22 12.51 0.46
N ALA A 146 3.99 13.81 0.64
CA ALA A 146 5.05 14.82 0.68
C ALA A 146 6.09 14.57 1.80
N PRO A 147 5.69 14.23 3.05
CA PRO A 147 6.66 13.92 4.10
C PRO A 147 7.55 12.72 3.74
N LEU A 148 6.97 11.68 3.13
CA LEU A 148 7.71 10.51 2.67
C LEU A 148 8.70 10.85 1.55
N ALA A 149 8.26 11.63 0.55
CA ALA A 149 9.13 12.06 -0.54
C ALA A 149 10.36 12.82 -0.01
N VAL A 150 10.16 13.72 0.96
CA VAL A 150 11.26 14.47 1.59
C VAL A 150 12.17 13.55 2.39
N ALA A 151 11.63 12.57 3.13
CA ALA A 151 12.43 11.62 3.89
C ALA A 151 13.31 10.75 2.98
N LEU A 152 12.75 10.19 1.91
CA LEU A 152 13.49 9.35 0.95
C LEU A 152 14.56 10.13 0.17
N LEU A 153 14.39 11.44 -0.02
CA LEU A 153 15.42 12.30 -0.66
C LEU A 153 16.62 12.57 0.25
N ARG A 154 16.51 12.33 1.56
CA ARG A 154 17.57 12.57 2.55
C ARG A 154 18.42 11.33 2.84
N GLU A 155 17.99 10.15 2.39
CA GLU A 155 18.74 8.88 2.46
C GLU A 155 19.79 8.76 1.34
#